data_AF-A0A0A0VG25-F1
#
_entry.id   AF-A0A0A0VG25-F1
#
_cell.length_a   1.000
_cell.length_b   1.000
_cell.length_c   1.000
_cell.angle_alpha   90.00
_cell.angle_beta   90.00
_cell.angle_gamma   90.00
#
_symmetry.space_group_name_H-M   'P 1'
#
loop_
_entity.id
_entity.type
_entity.pdbx_description
1 polymer ?
#
loop_
_entity_poly.entity_id
_entity_poly.type
_entity_poly.pdbx_seq_one_letter_code
_entity_poly.pdbx_strand_id
1 'polypeptide(L)'
;VSDIATEVTLYGMEQYEEFPTALESHFGGSQRATVLAAASGVTAALATANSNAGLNGWYMSMLLHKDEWSRLGFYGYDLQDQCGSANTLSYRSDEGAIGELRGPNYPNYAMN
;
A
#
# COMPACT_ATOMS: atom_id res chain seq x y z
N VAL A 1 1.64 1.81 13.40
CA VAL A 1 1.23 1.52 12.01
C VAL A 1 -0.18 2.03 11.75
N SER A 2 -1.21 1.51 12.44
CA SER A 2 -2.60 1.91 12.20
C SER A 2 -2.84 3.41 12.18
N ASP A 3 -2.38 4.11 13.22
CA ASP A 3 -2.50 5.56 13.36
C ASP A 3 -1.95 6.31 12.13
N ILE A 4 -0.63 6.21 11.89
CA ILE A 4 0.06 6.89 10.79
C ILE A 4 -0.47 6.48 9.41
N ALA A 5 -0.72 5.19 9.18
CA ALA A 5 -1.16 4.72 7.87
C ALA A 5 -2.57 5.19 7.54
N THR A 6 -3.48 5.24 8.52
CA THR A 6 -4.83 5.80 8.33
C THR A 6 -4.75 7.28 7.99
N GLU A 7 -4.08 8.08 8.83
CA GLU A 7 -4.01 9.53 8.67
C GLU A 7 -3.41 9.94 7.31
N VAL A 8 -2.30 9.31 6.92
CA VAL A 8 -1.64 9.62 5.64
C VAL A 8 -2.48 9.17 4.44
N THR A 9 -3.20 8.05 4.57
CA THR A 9 -4.08 7.57 3.48
C THR A 9 -5.25 8.53 3.30
N LEU A 10 -5.96 8.88 4.38
CA LEU A 10 -7.10 9.80 4.33
C LEU A 10 -6.69 11.16 3.77
N TYR A 11 -5.57 11.73 4.26
CA TYR A 11 -5.03 12.97 3.71
C TYR A 11 -4.80 12.88 2.20
N GLY A 12 -4.17 11.80 1.73
CA GLY A 12 -3.91 11.58 0.30
C GLY A 12 -5.20 11.43 -0.52
N MET A 13 -6.24 10.80 0.05
CA MET A 13 -7.55 10.65 -0.59
C MET A 13 -8.25 12.01 -0.71
N GLU A 14 -8.28 12.79 0.36
CA GLU A 14 -8.80 14.16 0.38
C GLU A 14 -8.15 15.03 -0.72
N GLN A 15 -6.85 14.88 -0.99
CA GLN A 15 -6.21 15.65 -2.07
C GLN A 15 -6.79 15.35 -3.46
N TYR A 16 -7.17 14.10 -3.75
CA TYR A 16 -7.80 13.76 -5.02
C TYR A 16 -9.27 14.20 -5.08
N GLU A 17 -9.93 14.34 -3.93
CA GLU A 17 -11.31 14.83 -3.85
C GLU A 17 -11.38 16.36 -3.93
N GLU A 18 -10.43 17.06 -3.30
CA GLU A 18 -10.34 18.52 -3.28
C GLU A 18 -9.81 19.09 -4.60
N PHE A 19 -8.86 18.41 -5.24
CA PHE A 19 -8.20 18.88 -6.47
C PHE A 19 -8.53 17.97 -7.68
N PRO A 20 -9.58 18.27 -8.45
CA PRO A 20 -10.01 17.44 -9.58
C PRO A 20 -8.94 17.21 -10.65
N THR A 21 -8.03 18.17 -10.84
CA THR A 21 -6.92 18.04 -11.79
C THR A 21 -5.88 17.00 -11.34
N ALA A 22 -5.73 16.77 -10.03
CA ALA A 22 -4.92 15.68 -9.52
C ALA A 22 -5.55 14.32 -9.84
N LEU A 23 -6.88 14.21 -9.68
CA LEU A 23 -7.64 13.01 -10.03
C LEU A 23 -7.63 12.73 -11.54
N GLU A 24 -7.71 13.78 -12.36
CA GLU A 24 -7.63 13.70 -13.82
C GLU A 24 -6.22 13.30 -14.30
N SER A 25 -5.17 13.88 -13.69
CA SER A 25 -3.78 13.53 -14.00
C SER A 25 -3.49 12.06 -13.65
N HIS A 26 -3.87 11.64 -12.45
CA HIS A 26 -3.82 10.23 -12.04
C HIS A 26 -5.16 9.55 -12.31
N PHE A 27 -5.62 9.58 -13.56
CA PHE A 27 -6.91 9.01 -13.96
C PHE A 27 -7.02 7.50 -13.63
N GLY A 28 -5.90 6.77 -13.68
CA GLY A 28 -5.82 5.36 -13.37
C GLY A 28 -5.82 5.09 -11.86
N GLY A 29 -6.73 4.24 -11.39
CA GLY A 29 -6.84 3.88 -9.97
C GLY A 29 -5.58 3.28 -9.37
N SER A 30 -4.86 2.46 -10.13
CA SER A 30 -3.59 1.84 -9.69
C SER A 30 -2.51 2.85 -9.36
N GLN A 31 -2.38 3.92 -10.13
CA GLN A 31 -1.41 4.99 -9.83
C GLN A 31 -1.78 5.70 -8.52
N ARG A 32 -3.07 6.00 -8.31
CA ARG A 32 -3.53 6.62 -7.06
C ARG A 32 -3.31 5.70 -5.86
N ALA A 33 -3.66 4.42 -6.00
CA ALA A 33 -3.45 3.41 -4.96
C ALA A 33 -1.98 3.29 -4.58
N THR A 34 -1.08 3.22 -5.58
CA THR A 34 0.37 3.20 -5.36
C THR A 34 0.86 4.45 -4.64
N VAL A 35 0.43 5.65 -5.06
CA VAL A 35 0.89 6.92 -4.46
C VAL A 35 0.47 7.03 -2.99
N LEU A 36 -0.78 6.70 -2.67
CA LEU A 36 -1.29 6.71 -1.29
C LEU A 36 -0.56 5.69 -0.42
N ALA A 37 -0.45 4.45 -0.87
CA ALA A 37 0.18 3.40 -0.11
C ALA A 37 1.70 3.63 0.06
N ALA A 38 2.36 4.22 -0.95
CA ALA A 38 3.75 4.65 -0.85
C ALA A 38 3.93 5.72 0.23
N ALA A 39 3.08 6.76 0.23
CA ALA A 39 3.12 7.82 1.25
C ALA A 39 2.91 7.25 2.66
N SER A 40 1.88 6.42 2.84
CA SER A 40 1.56 5.78 4.12
C SER A 40 2.67 4.82 4.59
N GLY A 41 3.20 4.00 3.69
CA GLY A 41 4.27 3.05 4.00
C GLY A 41 5.60 3.74 4.33
N VAL A 42 6.01 4.75 3.56
CA VAL A 42 7.24 5.52 3.83
C VAL A 42 7.11 6.27 5.16
N THR A 43 5.98 6.91 5.42
CA THR A 43 5.79 7.67 6.67
C THR A 43 5.80 6.74 7.89
N ALA A 44 5.15 5.57 7.81
CA ALA A 44 5.21 4.57 8.86
C ALA A 44 6.65 4.06 9.07
N ALA A 45 7.39 3.78 8.00
CA ALA A 45 8.79 3.33 8.09
C ALA A 45 9.70 4.40 8.71
N LEU A 46 9.53 5.68 8.35
CA LEU A 46 10.28 6.79 8.93
C LEU A 46 10.01 6.95 10.43
N ALA A 47 8.75 6.86 10.83
CA ALA A 47 8.37 7.00 12.24
C ALA A 47 8.90 5.86 13.13
N THR A 48 9.04 4.64 12.58
CA THR A 48 9.46 3.46 13.36
C THR A 48 10.88 3.01 13.10
N ALA A 49 11.57 3.59 12.11
CA ALA A 49 12.84 3.10 11.58
C ALA A 49 12.82 1.60 11.24
N ASN A 50 11.72 1.12 10.64
CA ASN A 50 11.51 -0.31 10.37
C ASN A 50 10.73 -0.53 9.07
N SER A 51 11.32 -1.28 8.13
CA SER A 51 10.75 -1.55 6.81
C SER A 51 9.46 -2.38 6.85
N ASN A 52 9.36 -3.38 7.73
CA ASN A 52 8.16 -4.20 7.87
C ASN A 52 6.97 -3.40 8.43
N ALA A 53 7.23 -2.42 9.30
CA ALA A 53 6.18 -1.48 9.71
C ALA A 53 5.70 -0.62 8.53
N GLY A 54 6.61 -0.22 7.63
CA GLY A 54 6.27 0.43 6.37
C GLY A 54 5.44 -0.44 5.43
N LEU A 55 5.82 -1.71 5.24
CA LEU A 55 5.03 -2.66 4.45
C LEU A 55 3.61 -2.84 5.02
N ASN A 56 3.46 -2.95 6.34
CA ASN A 56 2.13 -2.99 6.95
C ASN A 56 1.35 -1.68 6.74
N GLY A 57 2.03 -0.53 6.72
CA GLY A 57 1.40 0.76 6.40
C GLY A 57 0.92 0.83 4.95
N TRP A 58 1.70 0.29 4.01
CA TRP A 58 1.30 0.14 2.60
C TRP A 58 0.03 -0.70 2.47
N TYR A 59 0.02 -1.91 3.03
CA TYR A 59 -1.13 -2.82 2.87
C TYR A 59 -2.39 -2.30 3.55
N MET A 60 -2.24 -1.62 4.69
CA MET A 60 -3.37 -0.97 5.34
C MET A 60 -3.96 0.16 4.50
N SER A 61 -3.11 0.97 3.84
CA SER A 61 -3.56 2.02 2.93
C SER A 61 -4.38 1.46 1.78
N MET A 62 -3.97 0.32 1.21
CA MET A 62 -4.70 -0.34 0.12
C MET A 62 -6.09 -0.80 0.55
N LEU A 63 -6.22 -1.36 1.76
CA LEU A 63 -7.50 -1.80 2.31
C LEU A 63 -8.45 -0.61 2.55
N LEU A 64 -7.96 0.47 3.18
CA LEU A 64 -8.74 1.68 3.41
C LEU A 64 -9.22 2.33 2.10
N HIS A 65 -8.30 2.50 1.15
CA HIS A 65 -8.62 3.08 -0.16
C HIS A 65 -9.73 2.29 -0.87
N LYS A 66 -9.63 0.96 -0.86
CA LYS A 66 -10.61 0.07 -1.48
C LYS A 66 -12.00 0.23 -0.85
N ASP A 67 -12.06 0.31 0.47
CA ASP A 67 -13.33 0.46 1.19
C ASP A 67 -13.96 1.84 0.98
N GLU A 68 -13.17 2.90 0.97
CA GLU A 68 -13.66 4.28 0.88
C GLU A 68 -14.14 4.65 -0.54
N TRP A 69 -13.41 4.28 -1.59
CA TRP A 69 -13.82 4.60 -2.97
C TRP A 69 -14.50 3.46 -3.72
N SER A 70 -14.71 2.30 -3.07
CA SER A 70 -15.24 1.08 -3.69
C SER A 70 -14.47 0.65 -4.95
N ARG A 71 -13.21 1.08 -5.05
CA ARG A 71 -12.30 0.84 -6.17
C ARG A 71 -10.87 0.97 -5.70
N LEU A 72 -9.96 0.32 -6.41
CA LEU A 72 -8.53 0.41 -6.14
C LEU A 72 -7.78 0.52 -7.47
N GLY A 73 -7.17 -0.57 -7.94
CA GLY A 73 -6.44 -0.64 -9.20
C GLY A 73 -7.15 -1.45 -10.29
N PHE A 74 -6.37 -1.84 -11.30
CA PHE A 74 -6.82 -2.76 -12.36
C PHE A 74 -7.09 -4.18 -11.81
N TYR A 75 -7.58 -5.05 -12.69
CA TYR A 75 -7.88 -6.44 -12.33
C TYR A 75 -6.64 -7.22 -11.85
N GLY A 76 -6.64 -7.66 -10.59
CA GLY A 76 -5.52 -8.38 -10.00
C GLY A 76 -4.38 -7.49 -9.50
N TYR A 77 -4.58 -6.16 -9.51
CA TYR A 77 -3.65 -5.19 -8.91
C TYR A 77 -3.37 -5.52 -7.44
N ASP A 78 -4.41 -5.87 -6.67
CA ASP A 78 -4.31 -6.14 -5.23
C ASP A 78 -3.94 -7.58 -4.88
N LEU A 79 -3.39 -8.37 -5.81
CA LEU A 79 -2.94 -9.74 -5.51
C LEU A 79 -1.94 -9.75 -4.35
N GLN A 80 -0.93 -8.87 -4.42
CA GLN A 80 0.04 -8.75 -3.33
C GLN A 80 -0.59 -8.11 -2.09
N ASP A 81 -1.49 -7.14 -2.28
CA ASP A 81 -2.03 -6.35 -1.18
C ASP A 81 -3.02 -7.12 -0.30
N GLN A 82 -3.79 -8.05 -0.88
CA GLN A 82 -4.67 -8.96 -0.13
C GLN A 82 -3.88 -10.01 0.66
N CYS A 83 -2.72 -10.46 0.15
CA CYS A 83 -1.82 -11.37 0.88
C CYS A 83 -0.91 -10.64 1.88
N GLY A 84 -0.70 -9.34 1.68
CA GLY A 84 0.34 -8.56 2.32
C GLY A 84 0.30 -8.60 3.85
N SER A 85 -0.87 -8.31 4.43
CA SER A 85 -1.06 -8.27 5.89
C SER A 85 -0.69 -9.58 6.59
N ALA A 86 -0.95 -10.73 5.94
CA ALA A 86 -0.58 -12.04 6.48
C ALA A 86 0.92 -12.34 6.29
N ASN A 87 1.49 -11.89 5.18
CA ASN A 87 2.85 -12.23 4.78
C ASN A 87 3.93 -11.26 5.30
N THR A 88 3.59 -10.06 5.79
CA THR A 88 4.61 -9.09 6.27
C THR A 88 5.47 -9.65 7.41
N LEU A 89 4.85 -10.37 8.34
CA LEU A 89 5.51 -10.95 9.53
C LEU A 89 5.48 -12.49 9.53
N SER A 90 5.12 -13.10 8.40
CA SER A 90 5.23 -14.55 8.25
C SER A 90 6.69 -14.98 8.35
N TYR A 91 6.91 -16.20 8.83
CA TYR A 91 8.22 -16.86 8.87
C TYR A 91 8.23 -18.13 8.01
N ARG A 92 7.14 -18.40 7.27
CA ARG A 92 7.03 -19.57 6.39
C ARG A 92 7.91 -19.40 5.16
N SER A 93 8.27 -20.54 4.56
CA SER A 93 9.29 -20.69 3.52
C SER A 93 9.23 -19.67 2.38
N ASP A 94 8.05 -19.43 1.84
CA ASP A 94 7.78 -18.65 0.63
C ASP A 94 6.97 -17.37 0.93
N GLU A 95 6.79 -17.05 2.21
CA GLU A 95 6.06 -15.88 2.69
C GLU A 95 6.94 -14.94 3.51
N GLY A 96 7.84 -15.49 4.32
CA GLY A 96 8.61 -14.72 5.28
C GLY A 96 9.89 -14.14 4.71
N ALA A 97 9.94 -12.83 4.54
CA ALA A 97 11.15 -12.08 4.26
C ALA A 97 11.06 -10.65 4.82
N ILE A 98 12.16 -10.13 5.37
CA ILE A 98 12.26 -8.71 5.72
C ILE A 98 12.16 -7.85 4.46
N GLY A 99 11.59 -6.65 4.58
CA GLY A 99 11.27 -5.80 3.43
C GLY A 99 12.44 -5.58 2.46
N GLU A 100 13.65 -5.41 2.98
CA GLU A 100 14.88 -5.17 2.22
C GLU A 100 15.35 -6.38 1.40
N LEU A 101 14.93 -7.60 1.78
CA LEU A 101 15.29 -8.83 1.07
C LEU A 101 14.21 -9.32 0.10
N ARG A 102 13.05 -8.64 0.08
CA ARG A 102 12.04 -8.89 -0.94
C ARG A 102 12.48 -8.29 -2.27
N GLY A 103 11.82 -8.71 -3.33
CA GLY A 103 12.07 -8.18 -4.66
C GLY A 103 11.13 -8.79 -5.69
N PRO A 104 11.39 -8.58 -6.99
CA PRO A 104 10.51 -9.07 -8.06
C PRO A 104 10.34 -10.60 -8.12
N ASN A 105 11.16 -11.37 -7.41
CA ASN A 105 11.04 -12.83 -7.33
C ASN A 105 10.38 -13.31 -6.02
N TYR A 106 9.96 -12.41 -5.14
CA TYR A 106 9.12 -12.77 -4.01
C TYR A 106 7.73 -13.17 -4.54
N PRO A 107 7.14 -14.31 -4.12
CA PRO A 107 6.04 -14.93 -4.86
C PRO A 107 4.85 -14.01 -5.18
N ASN A 108 4.43 -13.19 -4.21
CA ASN A 108 3.31 -12.27 -4.39
C ASN A 108 3.66 -11.05 -5.26
N TYR A 109 4.94 -10.70 -5.44
CA TYR A 109 5.39 -9.49 -6.15
C TYR A 109 5.79 -9.79 -7.62
N ALA A 110 5.67 -11.04 -8.05
CA ALA A 110 6.20 -11.49 -9.34
C ALA A 110 5.35 -11.09 -10.55
N MET A 111 4.15 -10.55 -10.33
CA MET A 111 3.20 -10.26 -11.41
C MET A 111 2.78 -8.79 -11.44
N ASN A 112 2.51 -8.17 -10.29
CA ASN A 112 2.01 -6.81 -10.16
C ASN A 112 2.48 -6.21 -8.84
#